data_AF-A0A1F8BH46-F1
#
_entry.id   AF-A0A1F8BH46-F1
#
_cell.length_a   1.000
_cell.length_b   1.000
_cell.length_c   1.000
_cell.angle_alpha   90.00
_cell.angle_beta   90.00
_cell.angle_gamma   90.00
#
_symmetry.space_group_name_H-M   'P 1'
#
loop_
_entity.id
_entity.type
_entity.pdbx_description
1 polymer ?
#
loop_
_entity_poly.entity_id
_entity_poly.type
_entity_poly.pdbx_seq_one_letter_code
_entity_poly.pdbx_strand_id
1 'polypeptide(L)'
;MYSEVIFDVETKKLFGDIKGNDPGDLGVSIVSLYKRKIDEDYKEVKGNILSFWEKDFPEMWPIFQGVDRIIGYNSIGFDTPALKPYANFPFSKLPHFDIMLKVKEIFGRRIPMDAIAKETLDREKKETGLEAVYFWQKGDKESLERLRKYCEDDVIITRDIYDYVLKNGYLLFKDKWNTLQKVELDFSYPKTDSPEKQIGLF
;
A
#
# COMPACT_ATOMS: atom_id res chain seq x y z
N MET A 1 -1.22 -1.75 21.41
CA MET A 1 -0.83 -0.73 20.39
C MET A 1 -0.15 -1.43 19.24
N TYR A 2 -0.47 -1.04 17.99
CA TYR A 2 0.16 -1.58 16.78
C TYR A 2 0.95 -0.48 16.06
N SER A 3 2.06 -0.86 15.46
CA SER A 3 2.86 -0.02 14.56
C SER A 3 2.59 -0.46 13.13
N GLU A 4 2.21 0.48 12.28
CA GLU A 4 1.84 0.22 10.89
C GLU A 4 2.65 1.10 9.94
N VAL A 5 2.88 0.58 8.74
CA VAL A 5 3.37 1.36 7.61
C VAL A 5 2.41 1.14 6.45
N ILE A 6 1.90 2.23 5.88
CA ILE A 6 1.23 2.23 4.59
C ILE A 6 2.24 2.73 3.57
N PHE A 7 2.36 2.11 2.40
CA PHE A 7 3.34 2.53 1.40
C PHE A 7 2.85 2.33 -0.03
N ASP A 8 3.51 3.06 -0.93
CA ASP A 8 3.35 2.99 -2.38
C ASP A 8 4.70 3.28 -3.04
N VAL A 9 4.90 2.80 -4.26
CA VAL A 9 6.13 3.01 -5.02
C VAL A 9 5.85 3.53 -6.42
N GLU A 10 6.69 4.47 -6.86
CA GLU A 10 6.72 4.90 -8.24
C GLU A 10 7.93 4.35 -8.97
N THR A 11 7.79 4.15 -10.27
CA THR A 11 8.82 3.50 -11.08
C THR A 11 9.53 4.48 -12.01
N LYS A 12 10.69 4.07 -12.52
CA LYS A 12 11.50 4.85 -13.46
C LYS A 12 11.12 4.63 -14.91
N LYS A 13 10.43 3.53 -15.19
CA LYS A 13 10.12 3.01 -16.53
C LYS A 13 8.68 2.49 -16.56
N LEU A 14 8.11 2.43 -17.75
CA LEU A 14 6.85 1.74 -18.00
C LEU A 14 7.11 0.27 -18.35
N PHE A 15 6.07 -0.56 -18.22
CA PHE A 15 6.15 -1.95 -18.70
C PHE A 15 6.49 -2.04 -20.21
N GLY A 16 6.13 -1.04 -21.00
CA GLY A 16 6.51 -0.96 -22.42
C GLY A 16 8.00 -0.74 -22.67
N ASP A 17 8.76 -0.29 -21.66
CA ASP A 17 10.20 -0.01 -21.76
C ASP A 17 11.06 -1.22 -21.35
N ILE A 18 10.45 -2.31 -20.88
CA ILE A 18 11.13 -3.54 -20.45
C ILE A 18 10.74 -4.73 -21.34
N LYS A 19 11.62 -5.74 -21.41
CA LYS A 19 11.39 -6.93 -22.27
C LYS A 19 10.38 -7.93 -21.69
N GLY A 20 10.11 -7.86 -20.40
CA GLY A 20 9.26 -8.79 -19.68
C GLY A 20 8.14 -8.09 -18.92
N ASN A 21 7.59 -8.78 -17.92
CA ASN A 21 6.53 -8.27 -17.05
C ASN A 21 6.93 -8.30 -15.57
N ASP A 22 8.23 -8.45 -15.26
CA ASP A 22 8.73 -8.41 -13.89
C ASP A 22 8.78 -6.95 -13.40
N PRO A 23 8.05 -6.58 -12.34
CA PRO A 23 8.12 -5.22 -11.79
C PRO A 23 9.54 -4.83 -11.32
N GLY A 24 10.40 -5.80 -10.98
CA GLY A 24 11.78 -5.55 -10.60
C GLY A 24 12.63 -4.90 -11.70
N ASP A 25 12.25 -5.05 -12.97
CA ASP A 25 12.99 -4.50 -14.11
C ASP A 25 12.68 -3.00 -14.38
N LEU A 26 11.59 -2.49 -13.79
CA LEU A 26 11.14 -1.11 -13.98
C LEU A 26 12.09 -0.12 -13.30
N GLY A 27 12.70 -0.53 -12.19
CA GLY A 27 13.42 0.34 -11.27
C GLY A 27 12.47 1.29 -10.52
N VAL A 28 12.76 1.56 -9.26
CA VAL A 28 11.93 2.40 -8.38
C VAL A 28 12.52 3.81 -8.31
N SER A 29 11.70 4.83 -8.57
CA SER A 29 12.11 6.24 -8.54
C SER A 29 12.01 6.82 -7.12
N ILE A 30 10.87 6.60 -6.46
CA ILE A 30 10.59 7.04 -5.09
C ILE A 30 9.70 6.02 -4.38
N VAL A 31 9.83 5.94 -3.06
CA VAL A 31 8.89 5.26 -2.18
C VAL A 31 8.35 6.28 -1.19
N SER A 32 7.04 6.42 -1.12
CA SER A 32 6.38 7.17 -0.06
C SER A 32 5.80 6.19 0.95
N LEU A 33 5.80 6.57 2.23
CA LEU A 33 5.18 5.78 3.27
C LEU A 33 4.57 6.65 4.37
N TYR A 34 3.53 6.14 5.00
CA TYR A 34 2.90 6.71 6.19
C TYR A 34 3.14 5.76 7.36
N LYS A 35 4.03 6.16 8.25
CA LYS A 35 4.33 5.40 9.47
C LYS A 35 3.42 5.89 10.58
N ARG A 36 2.72 4.97 11.24
CA ARG A 36 1.84 5.33 12.36
C ARG A 36 1.85 4.32 13.50
N LYS A 37 1.34 4.78 14.63
CA LYS A 37 0.95 3.95 15.77
C LYS A 37 -0.53 4.13 16.05
N ILE A 38 -1.22 3.00 16.18
CA ILE A 38 -2.63 2.92 16.54
C ILE A 38 -2.80 2.20 17.88
N ASP A 39 -3.83 2.56 18.64
CA ASP A 39 -4.22 1.83 19.84
C ASP A 39 -5.05 0.58 19.51
N GLU A 40 -5.56 -0.10 20.54
CA GLU A 40 -6.37 -1.32 20.39
C GLU A 40 -7.77 -1.06 19.83
N ASP A 41 -8.23 0.20 19.88
CA ASP A 41 -9.49 0.67 19.28
C ASP A 41 -9.29 1.21 17.85
N TYR A 42 -8.12 0.96 17.24
CA TYR A 42 -7.72 1.48 15.92
C TYR A 42 -7.65 3.01 15.83
N LYS A 43 -7.51 3.72 16.95
CA LYS A 43 -7.33 5.18 16.92
C LYS A 43 -5.86 5.52 16.73
N GLU A 44 -5.60 6.42 15.78
CA GLU A 44 -4.25 6.91 15.54
C GLU A 44 -3.77 7.80 16.69
N VAL A 45 -2.62 7.43 17.25
CA VAL A 45 -1.94 8.18 18.32
C VAL A 45 -0.86 9.09 17.75
N LYS A 46 -0.18 8.62 16.70
CA LYS A 46 0.86 9.36 15.99
C LYS A 46 0.99 8.81 14.58
N GLY A 47 1.06 9.70 13.61
CA GLY A 47 1.33 9.36 12.21
C GLY A 47 2.21 10.42 11.55
N ASN A 48 3.06 10.00 10.61
CA ASN A 48 3.81 10.91 9.77
C ASN A 48 4.11 10.28 8.41
N ILE A 49 4.05 11.12 7.38
CA ILE A 49 4.45 10.76 6.02
C ILE A 49 5.96 10.95 5.86
N LEU A 50 6.60 10.07 5.09
CA LEU A 50 8.01 10.06 4.75
C LEU A 50 8.17 9.60 3.31
N SER A 51 9.14 10.16 2.60
CA SER A 51 9.40 9.83 1.21
C SER A 51 10.89 9.66 0.99
N PHE A 52 11.25 8.58 0.30
CA PHE A 52 12.63 8.14 0.10
C PHE A 52 12.91 8.04 -1.38
N TRP A 53 13.94 8.74 -1.85
CA TRP A 53 14.47 8.51 -3.20
C TRP A 53 15.32 7.25 -3.20
N GLU A 54 15.60 6.70 -4.38
CA GLU A 54 16.36 5.44 -4.50
C GLU A 54 17.65 5.39 -3.66
N LYS A 55 18.40 6.49 -3.60
CA LYS A 55 19.64 6.61 -2.80
C LYS A 55 19.41 6.52 -1.29
N ASP A 56 18.20 6.80 -0.82
CA ASP A 56 17.81 6.88 0.59
C ASP A 56 17.11 5.59 1.08
N PHE A 57 16.89 4.60 0.19
CA PHE A 57 16.30 3.31 0.56
C PHE A 57 17.00 2.57 1.71
N PRO A 58 18.34 2.63 1.89
CA PRO A 58 18.98 2.05 3.06
C PRO A 58 18.41 2.55 4.41
N GLU A 59 17.96 3.81 4.48
CA GLU A 59 17.36 4.41 5.67
C GLU A 59 15.89 4.00 5.88
N MET A 60 15.23 3.58 4.80
CA MET A 60 13.83 3.17 4.77
C MET A 60 13.63 1.77 5.35
N TRP A 61 14.53 0.82 5.08
CA TRP A 61 14.35 -0.59 5.47
C TRP A 61 14.11 -0.84 6.96
N PRO A 62 14.82 -0.18 7.91
CA PRO A 62 14.56 -0.36 9.33
C PRO A 62 13.12 0.00 9.74
N ILE A 63 12.44 0.87 8.98
CA ILE A 63 11.05 1.23 9.24
C ILE A 63 10.13 0.03 8.96
N PHE A 64 10.27 -0.62 7.80
CA PHE A 64 9.48 -1.79 7.43
C PHE A 64 9.73 -3.01 8.33
N GLN A 65 10.97 -3.20 8.77
CA GLN A 65 11.32 -4.33 9.65
C GLN A 65 10.78 -4.19 11.07
N GLY A 66 10.44 -2.98 11.50
CA GLY A 66 10.02 -2.67 12.87
C GLY A 66 8.52 -2.47 13.06
N VAL A 67 7.68 -2.89 12.10
CA VAL A 67 6.22 -2.73 12.17
C VAL A 67 5.48 -4.06 12.23
N ASP A 68 4.30 -4.02 12.84
CA ASP A 68 3.41 -5.18 12.99
C ASP A 68 2.68 -5.51 11.68
N ARG A 69 2.51 -4.52 10.80
CA ARG A 69 1.83 -4.67 9.50
C ARG A 69 2.33 -3.65 8.48
N ILE A 70 2.51 -4.13 7.24
CA ILE A 70 2.83 -3.33 6.05
C ILE A 70 1.63 -3.35 5.12
N ILE A 71 1.03 -2.20 4.88
CA ILE A 71 -0.23 -2.06 4.15
C ILE A 71 0.04 -1.41 2.80
N GLY A 72 -0.58 -1.92 1.74
CA GLY A 72 -0.52 -1.31 0.42
C GLY A 72 -1.70 -1.73 -0.46
N TYR A 73 -1.74 -1.18 -1.67
CA TYR A 73 -2.78 -1.49 -2.66
C TYR A 73 -2.15 -2.17 -3.87
N ASN A 74 -2.36 -3.49 -4.04
CA ASN A 74 -1.59 -4.32 -4.99
C ASN A 74 -0.08 -4.40 -4.66
N SER A 75 0.31 -4.11 -3.41
CA SER A 75 1.71 -4.10 -2.99
C SER A 75 2.38 -5.46 -3.00
N ILE A 76 1.64 -6.56 -2.83
CA ILE A 76 2.21 -7.91 -2.96
C ILE A 76 2.44 -8.24 -4.45
N GLY A 77 1.56 -7.75 -5.33
CA GLY A 77 1.59 -8.03 -6.76
C GLY A 77 2.54 -7.13 -7.56
N PHE A 78 2.91 -5.96 -7.04
CA PHE A 78 3.66 -4.95 -7.77
C PHE A 78 4.82 -4.37 -6.96
N ASP A 79 4.54 -3.64 -5.88
CA ASP A 79 5.52 -2.86 -5.12
C ASP A 79 6.62 -3.73 -4.49
N THR A 80 6.23 -4.84 -3.86
CA THR A 80 7.14 -5.79 -3.21
C THR A 80 8.09 -6.44 -4.24
N PRO A 81 7.60 -6.95 -5.38
CA PRO A 81 8.48 -7.35 -6.49
C PRO A 81 9.36 -6.21 -7.03
N ALA A 82 8.83 -4.99 -7.19
CA ALA A 82 9.58 -3.84 -7.71
C ALA A 82 10.73 -3.43 -6.79
N LEU A 83 10.55 -3.56 -5.48
CA LEU A 83 11.55 -3.28 -4.45
C LEU A 83 12.56 -4.41 -4.23
N LYS A 84 12.30 -5.62 -4.74
CA LYS A 84 13.17 -6.79 -4.56
C LYS A 84 14.64 -6.56 -4.95
N PRO A 85 14.98 -5.85 -6.06
CA PRO A 85 16.37 -5.59 -6.42
C PRO A 85 17.13 -4.71 -5.42
N TYR A 86 16.40 -3.96 -4.58
CA TYR A 86 16.96 -2.98 -3.64
C TYR A 86 17.11 -3.52 -2.21
N ALA A 87 16.41 -4.61 -1.89
CA ALA A 87 16.42 -5.21 -0.55
C ALA A 87 17.51 -6.30 -0.44
N ASN A 88 18.35 -6.21 0.60
CA ASN A 88 19.34 -7.25 0.94
C ASN A 88 18.80 -8.31 1.93
N PHE A 89 17.50 -8.31 2.17
CA PHE A 89 16.79 -9.24 3.05
C PHE A 89 15.46 -9.63 2.39
N PRO A 90 14.78 -10.70 2.85
CA PRO A 90 13.55 -11.16 2.20
C PRO A 90 12.36 -10.25 2.55
N PHE A 91 12.26 -9.09 1.89
CA PHE A 91 11.19 -8.09 2.10
C PHE A 91 9.78 -8.67 1.95
N SER A 92 9.59 -9.65 1.08
CA SER A 92 8.33 -10.37 0.90
C SER A 92 7.88 -11.23 2.08
N LYS A 93 8.76 -11.50 3.05
CA LYS A 93 8.44 -12.26 4.27
C LYS A 93 7.97 -11.39 5.44
N LEU A 94 7.98 -10.07 5.27
CA LEU A 94 7.44 -9.13 6.26
C LEU A 94 5.89 -9.21 6.31
N PRO A 95 5.23 -8.67 7.36
CA PRO A 95 3.78 -8.84 7.55
C PRO A 95 2.95 -7.95 6.60
N HIS A 96 2.92 -8.32 5.32
CA HIS A 96 2.19 -7.59 4.27
C HIS A 96 0.67 -7.80 4.36
N PHE A 97 -0.06 -6.72 4.11
CA PHE A 97 -1.50 -6.63 4.01
C PHE A 97 -1.87 -5.88 2.73
N ASP A 98 -2.37 -6.60 1.74
CA ASP A 98 -2.73 -6.05 0.43
C ASP A 98 -4.25 -5.89 0.31
N ILE A 99 -4.71 -4.63 0.23
CA ILE A 99 -6.13 -4.29 0.17
C ILE A 99 -6.78 -4.88 -1.08
N MET A 100 -6.12 -4.79 -2.24
CA MET A 100 -6.66 -5.30 -3.49
C MET A 100 -6.77 -6.83 -3.46
N LEU A 101 -5.82 -7.52 -2.83
CA LEU A 101 -5.90 -8.95 -2.62
C LEU A 101 -7.11 -9.32 -1.75
N LYS A 102 -7.35 -8.59 -0.66
CA LYS A 102 -8.53 -8.81 0.21
C LYS A 102 -9.85 -8.59 -0.50
N VAL A 103 -9.95 -7.53 -1.30
CA VAL A 103 -11.11 -7.29 -2.16
C VAL A 103 -11.30 -8.44 -3.16
N LYS A 104 -10.22 -8.91 -3.80
CA LYS A 104 -10.27 -10.03 -4.74
C LYS A 104 -10.72 -11.33 -4.09
N GLU A 105 -10.27 -11.62 -2.86
CA GLU A 105 -10.66 -12.84 -2.11
C GLU A 105 -12.16 -12.92 -1.88
N ILE A 106 -12.82 -11.79 -1.56
CA ILE A 106 -14.26 -11.74 -1.28
C ILE A 106 -15.09 -11.58 -2.56
N PHE A 107 -14.68 -10.66 -3.44
CA PHE A 107 -15.48 -10.29 -4.60
C PHE A 107 -15.16 -11.08 -5.87
N GLY A 108 -14.03 -11.79 -5.91
CA GLY A 108 -13.61 -12.65 -7.03
C GLY A 108 -12.84 -11.93 -8.15
N ARG A 109 -12.71 -10.60 -8.10
CA ARG A 109 -11.89 -9.84 -9.06
C ARG A 109 -11.14 -8.67 -8.42
N ARG A 110 -10.05 -8.26 -9.08
CA ARG A 110 -9.29 -7.06 -8.73
C ARG A 110 -10.09 -5.81 -9.10
N ILE A 111 -10.08 -4.82 -8.20
CA ILE A 111 -10.69 -3.51 -8.39
C ILE A 111 -9.56 -2.47 -8.36
N PRO A 112 -9.55 -1.47 -9.25
CA PRO A 112 -8.58 -0.37 -9.16
C PRO A 112 -8.83 0.50 -7.93
N MET A 113 -7.76 1.05 -7.35
CA MET A 113 -7.84 1.95 -6.19
C MET A 113 -8.77 3.13 -6.44
N ASP A 114 -8.64 3.80 -7.59
CA ASP A 114 -9.45 4.97 -7.96
C ASP A 114 -10.96 4.66 -7.97
N ALA A 115 -11.35 3.46 -8.41
CA ALA A 115 -12.76 3.06 -8.43
C ALA A 115 -13.33 2.88 -7.02
N ILE A 116 -12.49 2.44 -6.06
CA ILE A 116 -12.86 2.34 -4.65
C ILE A 116 -12.85 3.73 -4.01
N ALA A 117 -11.78 4.50 -4.18
CA ALA A 117 -11.60 5.81 -3.57
C ALA A 117 -12.74 6.76 -3.96
N LYS A 118 -13.16 6.74 -5.23
CA LYS A 118 -14.27 7.56 -5.72
C LYS A 118 -15.58 7.28 -4.99
N GLU A 119 -15.99 6.01 -4.89
CA GLU A 119 -17.31 5.70 -4.35
C GLU A 119 -17.32 5.51 -2.82
N THR A 120 -16.17 5.21 -2.21
CA THR A 120 -16.04 5.02 -0.75
C THR A 120 -15.70 6.32 -0.03
N LEU A 121 -14.78 7.11 -0.60
CA LEU A 121 -14.20 8.29 0.05
C LEU A 121 -14.62 9.61 -0.61
N ASP A 122 -15.45 9.57 -1.65
CA ASP A 122 -15.81 10.73 -2.48
C ASP A 122 -14.57 11.48 -3.02
N ARG A 123 -13.52 10.71 -3.35
CA ARG A 123 -12.23 11.25 -3.80
C ARG A 123 -11.95 10.83 -5.24
N GLU A 124 -11.83 11.81 -6.12
CA GLU A 124 -11.38 11.59 -7.50
C GLU A 124 -9.91 11.94 -7.65
N LYS A 125 -9.15 11.02 -8.23
CA LYS A 125 -7.75 11.24 -8.60
C LYS A 125 -7.69 11.87 -10.00
N LYS A 126 -6.88 12.91 -10.16
CA LYS A 126 -6.69 13.58 -11.46
C LYS A 126 -5.48 13.08 -12.22
N GLU A 127 -4.45 12.63 -11.50
CA GLU A 127 -3.17 12.24 -12.07
C GLU A 127 -3.04 10.71 -12.18
N THR A 128 -2.28 10.22 -13.16
CA THR A 128 -2.13 8.77 -13.46
C THR A 128 -0.69 8.28 -13.28
N GLY A 129 -0.48 6.98 -13.05
CA GLY A 129 0.88 6.43 -12.85
C GLY A 129 1.79 6.61 -14.07
N LEU A 130 1.19 6.82 -15.25
CA LEU A 130 1.91 7.22 -16.45
C LEU A 130 2.59 8.59 -16.29
N GLU A 131 1.90 9.55 -15.66
CA GLU A 131 2.45 10.90 -15.42
C GLU A 131 3.60 10.86 -14.40
N ALA A 132 3.53 9.96 -13.41
CA ALA A 132 4.60 9.78 -12.42
C ALA A 132 5.93 9.39 -13.08
N VAL A 133 5.90 8.43 -14.02
CA VAL A 133 7.10 8.05 -14.79
C VAL A 133 7.60 9.22 -15.64
N TYR A 134 6.72 10.01 -16.25
CA TYR A 134 7.13 11.20 -17.02
C TYR A 134 7.76 12.28 -16.13
N PHE A 135 7.25 12.50 -14.93
CA PHE A 135 7.86 13.42 -13.98
C PHE A 135 9.27 12.98 -13.60
N TRP A 136 9.48 11.69 -13.37
CA TRP A 136 10.81 11.14 -13.13
C TRP A 136 11.76 11.38 -14.31
N GLN A 137 11.31 11.07 -15.53
CA GLN A 137 12.11 11.23 -16.75
C GLN A 137 12.50 12.69 -17.01
N LYS A 138 11.62 13.64 -16.67
CA LYS A 138 11.90 15.07 -16.83
C LYS A 138 12.95 15.57 -15.82
N GLY A 139 12.96 15.04 -14.60
CA GLY A 139 14.05 15.18 -13.62
C GLY A 139 14.26 16.58 -13.03
N ASP A 140 13.53 17.60 -13.49
CA ASP A 140 13.58 18.93 -12.91
C ASP A 140 12.90 18.98 -11.54
N LYS A 141 13.24 19.99 -10.74
CA LYS A 141 12.77 20.13 -9.36
C LYS A 141 11.25 20.15 -9.22
N GLU A 142 10.53 20.79 -10.15
CA GLU A 142 9.07 20.85 -10.10
C GLU A 142 8.46 19.48 -10.38
N SER A 143 8.97 18.78 -11.39
CA SER A 143 8.53 17.42 -11.73
C SER A 143 8.79 16.45 -10.58
N LEU A 144 9.97 16.48 -9.97
CA LEU A 144 10.28 15.61 -8.81
C LEU A 144 9.39 15.91 -7.60
N GLU A 145 9.03 17.18 -7.37
CA GLU A 145 8.10 17.54 -6.31
C GLU A 145 6.68 17.05 -6.59
N ARG A 146 6.23 17.09 -7.86
CA ARG A 146 4.95 16.51 -8.27
C ARG A 146 4.94 15.00 -8.13
N LEU A 147 6.01 14.32 -8.55
CA LEU A 147 6.19 12.88 -8.36
C LEU A 147 6.11 12.48 -6.88
N ARG A 148 6.80 13.22 -6.01
CA ARG A 148 6.73 13.00 -4.56
C ARG A 148 5.31 13.14 -4.04
N LYS A 149 4.63 14.24 -4.39
CA LYS A 149 3.23 14.48 -3.98
C LYS A 149 2.28 13.40 -4.49
N TYR A 150 2.48 12.95 -5.72
CA TYR A 150 1.69 11.88 -6.32
C TYR A 150 1.76 10.59 -5.50
N CYS A 151 2.97 10.11 -5.23
CA CYS A 151 3.20 8.91 -4.44
C CYS A 151 2.72 9.10 -2.98
N GLU A 152 2.93 10.28 -2.39
CA GLU A 152 2.39 10.63 -1.07
C GLU A 152 0.85 10.58 -1.04
N ASP A 153 0.18 11.09 -2.07
CA ASP A 153 -1.28 11.06 -2.17
C ASP A 153 -1.82 9.63 -2.26
N ASP A 154 -1.14 8.73 -2.97
CA ASP A 154 -1.53 7.32 -3.05
C ASP A 154 -1.40 6.57 -1.74
N VAL A 155 -0.36 6.88 -0.97
CA VAL A 155 -0.22 6.39 0.41
C VAL A 155 -1.37 6.88 1.28
N ILE A 156 -1.75 8.16 1.17
CA ILE A 156 -2.86 8.73 1.94
C ILE A 156 -4.19 8.10 1.54
N ILE A 157 -4.45 7.92 0.24
CA ILE A 157 -5.66 7.24 -0.24
C ILE A 157 -5.72 5.81 0.29
N THR A 158 -4.60 5.08 0.21
CA THR A 158 -4.51 3.71 0.71
C THR A 158 -4.80 3.64 2.22
N ARG A 159 -4.23 4.56 3.00
CA ARG A 159 -4.52 4.68 4.44
C ARG A 159 -6.01 4.95 4.69
N ASP A 160 -6.58 5.91 3.97
CA ASP A 160 -7.97 6.31 4.18
C ASP A 160 -8.95 5.19 3.80
N ILE A 161 -8.66 4.42 2.75
CA ILE A 161 -9.41 3.20 2.39
C ILE A 161 -9.33 2.17 3.52
N TYR A 162 -8.12 1.93 4.04
CA TYR A 162 -7.92 0.96 5.12
C TYR A 162 -8.65 1.36 6.40
N ASP A 163 -8.58 2.63 6.80
CA ASP A 163 -9.25 3.17 7.97
C ASP A 163 -10.78 3.17 7.82
N TYR A 164 -11.26 3.43 6.60
CA TYR A 164 -12.68 3.33 6.30
C TYR A 164 -13.20 1.92 6.58
N VAL A 165 -12.47 0.88 6.19
CA VAL A 165 -12.89 -0.50 6.45
C VAL A 165 -12.80 -0.83 7.93
N LEU A 166 -11.75 -0.43 8.64
CA LEU A 166 -11.66 -0.65 10.09
C LEU A 166 -12.85 -0.03 10.85
N LYS A 167 -13.36 1.11 10.39
CA LYS A 167 -14.50 1.79 11.00
C LYS A 167 -15.86 1.26 10.55
N ASN A 168 -16.02 0.97 9.26
CA ASN A 168 -17.33 0.73 8.65
C ASN A 168 -17.55 -0.72 8.18
N GLY A 169 -16.49 -1.50 7.99
CA GLY A 169 -16.55 -2.91 7.60
C GLY A 169 -16.88 -3.17 6.12
N TYR A 170 -16.77 -2.18 5.24
CA TYR A 170 -17.03 -2.37 3.81
C TYR A 170 -16.31 -1.35 2.91
N LEU A 171 -16.27 -1.64 1.61
CA LEU A 171 -15.90 -0.71 0.54
C LEU A 171 -17.00 -0.64 -0.51
N LEU A 172 -17.03 0.48 -1.24
CA LEU A 172 -17.94 0.76 -2.34
C LEU A 172 -17.15 0.99 -3.64
N PHE A 173 -17.69 0.53 -4.77
CA PHE A 173 -17.20 0.87 -6.12
C PHE A 173 -18.31 0.63 -7.15
N LYS A 174 -18.15 1.19 -8.35
CA LYS A 174 -19.02 0.85 -9.50
C LYS A 174 -18.41 -0.25 -10.34
N ASP A 175 -19.23 -1.22 -10.75
CA ASP A 175 -18.81 -2.26 -11.66
C ASP A 175 -18.81 -1.80 -13.14
N LYS A 176 -18.51 -2.72 -14.05
CA LYS A 176 -18.47 -2.44 -15.50
C LYS A 176 -19.82 -2.06 -16.10
N TRP A 177 -20.92 -2.25 -15.38
CA TRP A 177 -22.27 -1.85 -15.77
C TRP A 177 -22.72 -0.59 -15.02
N ASN A 178 -21.79 0.14 -14.38
CA ASN A 178 -22.06 1.34 -13.60
C ASN A 178 -22.99 1.11 -12.39
N THR A 179 -23.09 -0.14 -11.93
CA THR A 179 -23.89 -0.49 -10.75
C THR A 179 -23.02 -0.36 -9.51
N LEU A 180 -23.52 0.32 -8.48
CA LEU A 180 -22.84 0.45 -7.20
C LEU A 180 -22.82 -0.91 -6.49
N GLN A 181 -21.63 -1.36 -6.14
CA GLN A 181 -21.37 -2.60 -5.42
C GLN A 181 -20.82 -2.28 -4.03
N LYS A 182 -21.20 -3.10 -3.05
CA LYS A 182 -20.67 -3.09 -1.69
C LYS A 182 -19.94 -4.40 -1.44
N VAL A 183 -18.72 -4.33 -0.92
CA VAL A 183 -17.93 -5.50 -0.50
C VAL A 183 -17.63 -5.38 0.98
N GLU A 184 -18.14 -6.33 1.76
CA GLU A 184 -17.91 -6.40 3.20
C GLU A 184 -16.54 -7.00 3.48
N LEU A 185 -15.80 -6.37 4.38
CA LEU A 185 -14.38 -6.64 4.63
C LEU A 185 -14.08 -6.47 6.12
N ASP A 186 -13.17 -7.31 6.62
CA ASP A 186 -12.64 -7.20 7.98
C ASP A 186 -11.12 -7.03 7.91
N PHE A 187 -10.65 -5.85 8.33
CA PHE A 187 -9.23 -5.50 8.37
C PHE A 187 -8.64 -5.55 9.79
N SER A 188 -9.41 -6.05 10.77
CA SER A 188 -8.96 -6.18 12.15
C SER A 188 -7.71 -7.06 12.28
N TYR A 189 -7.00 -6.90 13.40
CA TYR A 189 -5.89 -7.80 13.70
C TYR A 189 -6.46 -9.17 14.09
N PRO A 190 -5.85 -10.27 13.62
CA PRO A 190 -6.22 -11.60 14.06
C PRO A 190 -6.18 -11.64 15.60
N LYS A 191 -7.25 -12.15 16.22
CA LYS A 191 -7.24 -12.40 17.66
C LYS A 191 -6.14 -13.41 17.93
N THR A 192 -5.18 -13.04 18.77
CA THR A 192 -4.17 -13.99 19.23
C THR A 192 -4.90 -14.99 20.10
N ASP A 193 -5.17 -16.19 19.58
CA ASP A 193 -5.55 -17.30 20.43
C ASP A 193 -4.38 -17.51 21.39
N SER A 194 -4.60 -17.17 22.66
CA SER A 194 -3.68 -17.53 23.72
C SER A 194 -3.51 -19.04 23.63
N PRO A 195 -2.29 -19.59 23.58
CA PRO A 195 -2.15 -21.04 23.58
C PRO A 195 -2.79 -21.53 24.89
N GLU A 196 -3.88 -22.27 24.77
CA GLU A 196 -4.45 -23.01 25.88
C GLU A 196 -3.27 -23.76 26.51
N LYS A 197 -2.97 -23.42 27.77
CA LYS A 197 -2.00 -24.17 28.57
C LYS A 197 -2.47 -25.62 28.51
N GLN A 198 -1.78 -26.42 27.70
CA GLN A 198 -1.90 -27.85 27.74
C GLN A 198 -1.45 -28.24 29.15
N ILE A 199 -2.42 -28.48 30.02
CA ILE A 199 -2.19 -29.05 31.35
C ILE A 199 -1.64 -30.44 31.06
N GLY A 200 -0.32 -30.58 31.13
CA GLY A 200 0.35 -31.85 31.02
C GLY A 200 -0.14 -32.76 32.13
N LEU A 201 -0.90 -33.79 31.74
CA LEU A 201 -1.11 -34.98 32.54
C LEU A 201 0.06 -35.93 32.23
N PHE A 202 1.16 -35.76 32.95
CA PHE A 202 2.19 -36.77 33.21
C PHE A 202 2.83 -36.50 34.57
#